data_AF-A0A7Y2NYI6-F1
#
_entry.id   AF-A0A7Y2NYI6-F1
#
_cell.length_a   1.000
_cell.length_b   1.000
_cell.length_c   1.000
_cell.angle_alpha   90.00
_cell.angle_beta   90.00
_cell.angle_gamma   90.00
#
_symmetry.space_group_name_H-M   'P 1'
#
loop_
_entity.id
_entity.type
_entity.pdbx_description
1 polymer ?
#
loop_
_entity_poly.entity_id
_entity_poly.type
_entity_poly.pdbx_seq_one_letter_code
_entity_poly.pdbx_strand_id
1 'polypeptide(L)'
;MDFRSNSVNFVPPEQRFYAGGPNDVRGYDRNELGPVVYVIPSANVTRDTLGNVVALDSSEVRFSATGGNTLIVGNLEFRVPSPIFRRRLRFAAFLDAGGLWQRGETDVAPAVIRLTPGVGIRVATPLGPARLDVAYNPYDLPSGQLFESRPNGELLRLPDPFTRDRGRRFTVHFSVGQPF
;
A
#
# COMPACT_ATOMS: atom_id res chain seq x y z
N MET A 1 -25.82 37.28 -8.59
CA MET A 1 -25.04 36.13 -9.11
C MET A 1 -23.95 35.87 -8.09
N ASP A 2 -24.09 34.78 -7.32
CA ASP A 2 -23.21 34.45 -6.19
C ASP A 2 -22.32 33.28 -6.61
N PHE A 3 -21.01 33.50 -6.68
CA PHE A 3 -20.01 32.51 -7.11
C PHE A 3 -19.53 31.67 -5.92
N ARG A 4 -20.44 30.99 -5.22
CA ARG A 4 -20.05 29.93 -4.27
C ARG A 4 -19.96 28.62 -5.02
N SER A 5 -18.83 28.43 -5.72
CA SER A 5 -18.40 27.09 -6.13
C SER A 5 -18.14 26.29 -4.86
N ASN A 6 -18.99 25.31 -4.59
CA ASN A 6 -18.62 24.20 -3.71
C ASN A 6 -17.41 23.53 -4.36
N SER A 7 -16.21 23.86 -3.89
CA SER A 7 -14.99 23.15 -4.24
C SER A 7 -15.13 21.72 -3.76
N VAL A 8 -15.55 20.82 -4.64
CA VAL A 8 -15.25 19.40 -4.47
C VAL A 8 -13.73 19.35 -4.32
N ASN A 9 -13.24 18.98 -3.14
CA ASN A 9 -11.82 18.90 -2.79
C ASN A 9 -11.14 17.75 -3.57
N PHE A 10 -11.18 17.82 -4.89
CA PHE A 10 -10.55 16.88 -5.78
C PHE A 10 -9.05 17.17 -5.81
N VAL A 11 -8.26 16.23 -5.29
CA VAL A 11 -6.80 16.23 -5.42
C VAL A 11 -6.44 15.33 -6.61
N PRO A 12 -5.83 15.89 -7.67
CA PRO A 12 -5.36 15.12 -8.82
C PRO A 12 -4.44 13.95 -8.38
N PRO A 13 -4.48 12.79 -9.04
CA PRO A 13 -3.68 11.62 -8.65
C PRO A 13 -2.19 11.91 -8.44
N GLU A 14 -1.59 12.73 -9.30
CA GLU A 14 -0.20 13.15 -9.24
C GLU A 14 0.15 14.03 -8.01
N GLN A 15 -0.86 14.61 -7.35
CA GLN A 15 -0.72 15.40 -6.13
C GLN A 15 -1.10 14.59 -4.87
N ARG A 16 -1.49 13.32 -5.02
CA ARG A 16 -1.82 12.46 -3.89
C ARG A 16 -0.57 11.87 -3.26
N PHE A 17 -0.66 11.58 -1.97
CA PHE A 17 0.33 10.80 -1.27
C PHE A 17 0.12 9.31 -1.54
N TYR A 18 1.24 8.61 -1.64
CA TYR A 18 1.31 7.16 -1.69
C TYR A 18 2.31 6.70 -0.62
N ALA A 19 2.09 5.53 -0.04
CA ALA A 19 2.94 5.01 1.01
C ALA A 19 3.08 3.49 0.94
N GLY A 20 4.19 3.00 1.51
CA GLY A 20 4.54 1.59 1.51
C GLY A 20 5.73 1.32 0.61
N GLY A 21 6.54 0.35 0.99
CA GLY A 21 7.78 0.00 0.30
C GLY A 21 9.04 0.35 1.10
N PRO A 22 10.21 0.32 0.46
CA PRO A 22 11.51 0.29 1.15
C PRO A 22 11.91 1.60 1.84
N ASN A 23 11.27 2.73 1.50
CA ASN A 23 11.63 4.06 1.99
C ASN A 23 10.61 4.65 2.99
N ASP A 24 9.47 3.99 3.19
CA ASP A 24 8.38 4.48 4.04
C ASP A 24 8.06 3.43 5.12
N VAL A 25 7.09 2.56 4.85
CA VAL A 25 6.63 1.49 5.74
C VAL A 25 6.94 0.15 5.10
N ARG A 26 8.03 -0.49 5.55
CA ARG A 26 8.65 -1.64 4.86
C ARG A 26 7.81 -2.90 4.89
N GLY A 27 6.88 -3.05 5.82
CA GLY A 27 5.95 -4.19 5.83
C GLY A 27 4.96 -4.19 4.67
N TYR A 28 4.84 -3.07 3.94
CA TYR A 28 3.98 -2.95 2.76
C TYR A 28 4.80 -2.98 1.47
N ASP A 29 4.21 -3.51 0.39
CA ASP A 29 4.70 -3.33 -0.96
C ASP A 29 4.53 -1.85 -1.38
N ARG A 30 5.12 -1.49 -2.52
CA ARG A 30 5.10 -0.11 -3.00
C ARG A 30 3.66 0.38 -3.20
N ASN A 31 3.33 1.52 -2.61
CA ASN A 31 2.01 2.18 -2.70
C ASN A 31 0.83 1.37 -2.11
N GLU A 32 1.11 0.34 -1.32
CA GLU A 32 0.07 -0.58 -0.85
C GLU A 32 -0.64 -0.09 0.42
N LEU A 33 -0.02 0.82 1.18
CA LEU A 33 -0.62 1.40 2.38
C LEU A 33 -1.58 2.53 1.97
N GLY A 34 -2.84 2.46 2.39
CA GLY A 34 -3.80 3.56 2.26
C GLY A 34 -5.05 3.21 1.45
N PRO A 35 -5.71 4.21 0.82
CA PRO A 35 -6.88 4.01 -0.03
C PRO A 35 -6.58 3.23 -1.31
N VAL A 36 -7.45 2.28 -1.63
CA VAL A 36 -7.28 1.34 -2.75
C VAL A 36 -8.62 1.08 -3.42
N VAL A 37 -8.55 0.65 -4.67
CA VAL A 37 -9.67 0.05 -5.39
C VAL A 37 -9.25 -1.30 -5.93
N TYR A 38 -10.25 -2.14 -6.14
CA TYR A 38 -10.08 -3.46 -6.71
C TYR A 38 -10.73 -3.51 -8.08
N VAL A 39 -10.12 -4.21 -9.02
CA VAL A 39 -10.64 -4.35 -10.38
C VAL A 39 -10.67 -5.82 -10.75
N ILE A 40 -11.82 -6.31 -11.20
CA ILE A 40 -12.00 -7.68 -11.70
C ILE A 40 -12.47 -7.65 -13.16
N PRO A 41 -11.87 -8.43 -14.07
CA PRO A 41 -12.40 -8.57 -15.42
C PRO A 41 -13.81 -9.16 -15.41
N SER A 42 -14.71 -8.67 -16.26
CA SER A 42 -16.10 -9.14 -16.33
C SER A 42 -16.25 -10.64 -16.62
N ALA A 43 -15.24 -11.25 -17.28
CA ALA A 43 -15.19 -12.69 -17.53
C ALA A 43 -15.11 -13.55 -16.26
N ASN A 44 -14.69 -12.94 -15.14
CA ASN A 44 -14.51 -13.61 -13.84
C ASN A 44 -15.64 -13.28 -12.85
N VAL A 45 -16.76 -12.76 -13.37
CA VAL A 45 -17.96 -12.40 -12.61
C VAL A 45 -19.13 -13.27 -13.07
N THR A 46 -19.63 -14.13 -12.19
CA THR A 46 -20.79 -14.98 -12.46
C THR A 46 -22.06 -14.28 -12.00
N ARG A 47 -23.08 -14.29 -12.87
CA ARG A 47 -24.39 -13.68 -12.60
C ARG A 47 -25.53 -14.67 -12.67
N ASP A 48 -26.59 -14.42 -11.91
CA ASP A 48 -27.86 -15.12 -12.07
C ASP A 48 -28.63 -14.63 -13.31
N THR A 49 -29.78 -15.27 -13.58
CA THR A 49 -30.69 -14.91 -14.66
C THR A 49 -31.30 -13.51 -14.52
N LEU A 50 -31.27 -12.92 -13.31
CA LEU A 50 -31.75 -11.57 -13.00
C LEU A 50 -30.64 -10.52 -13.14
N GLY A 51 -29.40 -10.92 -13.43
CA GLY A 51 -28.24 -10.06 -13.60
C GLY A 51 -27.48 -9.72 -12.30
N ASN A 52 -27.86 -10.31 -11.16
CA ASN A 52 -27.17 -10.10 -9.89
C ASN A 52 -25.85 -10.87 -9.87
N VAL A 53 -24.82 -10.30 -9.23
CA VAL A 53 -23.54 -10.99 -9.01
C VAL A 53 -23.73 -12.09 -7.97
N VAL A 54 -23.42 -13.34 -8.34
CA VAL A 54 -23.57 -14.52 -7.47
C VAL A 54 -22.22 -15.11 -7.07
N ALA A 55 -21.21 -15.00 -7.92
CA ALA A 55 -19.84 -15.44 -7.60
C ALA A 55 -18.80 -14.58 -8.30
N LEU A 56 -17.62 -14.48 -7.68
CA LEU A 56 -16.46 -13.78 -8.18
C LEU A 56 -15.24 -14.68 -8.00
N ASP A 57 -14.41 -14.80 -9.04
CA ASP A 57 -13.08 -15.39 -8.86
C ASP A 57 -12.15 -14.37 -8.21
N SER A 58 -12.00 -14.46 -6.89
CA SER A 58 -11.19 -13.53 -6.09
C SER A 58 -9.70 -13.58 -6.43
N SER A 59 -9.22 -14.63 -7.11
CA SER A 59 -7.82 -14.76 -7.52
C SER A 59 -7.45 -13.79 -8.65
N GLU A 60 -8.44 -13.46 -9.50
CA GLU A 60 -8.33 -12.57 -10.65
C GLU A 60 -8.52 -11.08 -10.30
N VAL A 61 -8.85 -10.78 -9.04
CA VAL A 61 -9.01 -9.41 -8.56
C VAL A 61 -7.65 -8.73 -8.47
N ARG A 62 -7.53 -7.59 -9.17
CA ARG A 62 -6.34 -6.74 -9.21
C ARG A 62 -6.45 -5.60 -8.22
N PHE A 63 -5.35 -5.32 -7.56
CA PHE A 63 -5.18 -4.21 -6.64
C PHE A 63 -4.73 -2.95 -7.37
N SER A 64 -5.31 -1.79 -7.04
CA SER A 64 -4.85 -0.49 -7.54
C SER A 64 -4.90 0.57 -6.45
N ALA A 65 -3.76 1.19 -6.16
CA ALA A 65 -3.66 2.25 -5.17
C ALA A 65 -4.24 3.56 -5.72
N THR A 66 -5.16 4.18 -5.00
CA THR A 66 -5.73 5.49 -5.38
C THR A 66 -5.04 6.66 -4.71
N GLY A 67 -4.20 6.40 -3.70
CA GLY A 67 -3.52 7.44 -2.93
C GLY A 67 -4.47 8.21 -2.02
N GLY A 68 -3.91 8.98 -1.09
CA GLY A 68 -4.67 9.79 -0.13
C GLY A 68 -4.22 11.25 -0.11
N ASN A 69 -4.93 12.09 0.65
CA ASN A 69 -4.59 13.51 0.81
C ASN A 69 -3.98 13.82 2.20
N THR A 70 -3.87 12.82 3.08
CA THR A 70 -3.25 12.94 4.39
C THR A 70 -2.34 11.74 4.64
N LEU A 71 -1.06 12.00 4.95
CA LEU A 71 -0.04 11.00 5.23
C LEU A 71 0.65 11.27 6.56
N ILE A 72 0.86 10.23 7.36
CA ILE A 72 1.77 10.22 8.51
C ILE A 72 2.68 9.01 8.37
N VAL A 73 3.99 9.20 8.51
CA VAL A 73 5.00 8.13 8.53
C VAL A 73 6.00 8.41 9.65
N GLY A 74 6.44 7.36 10.34
CA GLY A 74 7.50 7.41 11.33
C GLY A 74 8.34 6.15 11.28
N ASN A 75 9.66 6.28 11.47
CA ASN A 75 10.58 5.16 11.53
C ASN A 75 11.46 5.23 12.78
N LEU A 76 11.57 4.11 13.48
CA LEU A 76 12.59 3.87 14.49
C LEU A 76 13.52 2.76 13.99
N GLU A 77 14.82 3.02 13.94
CA GLU A 77 15.81 2.03 13.50
C GLU A 77 17.02 1.99 14.44
N PHE A 78 17.28 0.81 15.00
CA PHE A 78 18.45 0.53 15.82
C PHE A 78 19.48 -0.24 15.02
N ARG A 79 20.72 0.29 14.93
CA ARG A 79 21.80 -0.28 14.11
C ARG A 79 22.99 -0.68 14.98
N VAL A 80 23.48 -1.90 14.79
CA VAL A 80 24.70 -2.39 15.45
C VAL A 80 25.71 -2.89 14.42
N PRO A 81 27.01 -2.61 14.58
CA PRO A 81 28.04 -3.19 13.73
C PRO A 81 28.12 -4.71 13.94
N SER A 82 28.37 -5.46 12.88
CA SER A 82 28.63 -6.91 12.99
C SER A 82 29.90 -7.17 13.82
N PRO A 83 29.93 -8.21 14.68
CA PRO A 83 31.13 -8.57 15.43
C PRO A 83 32.37 -8.85 14.56
N ILE A 84 32.16 -9.39 13.35
CA ILE A 84 33.22 -9.91 12.46
C ILE A 84 33.64 -8.86 11.42
N PHE A 85 32.69 -8.16 10.80
CA PHE A 85 32.95 -7.20 9.71
C PHE A 85 32.51 -5.77 10.05
N ARG A 86 32.95 -5.24 11.20
CA ARG A 86 32.50 -3.96 11.78
C ARG A 86 32.51 -2.76 10.84
N ARG A 87 33.44 -2.71 9.88
CA ARG A 87 33.59 -1.58 8.93
C ARG A 87 32.64 -1.67 7.74
N ARG A 88 32.14 -2.87 7.39
CA ARG A 88 31.38 -3.10 6.16
C ARG A 88 29.98 -3.68 6.38
N LEU A 89 29.72 -4.28 7.54
CA LEU A 89 28.47 -4.99 7.82
C LEU A 89 27.83 -4.43 9.10
N ARG A 90 26.56 -4.04 9.00
CA ARG A 90 25.72 -3.66 10.15
C ARG A 90 24.42 -4.43 10.12
N PHE A 91 23.93 -4.80 11.30
CA PHE A 91 22.59 -5.30 11.49
C PHE A 91 21.66 -4.15 11.90
N ALA A 92 20.39 -4.25 11.51
CA ALA A 92 19.35 -3.30 11.87
C ALA A 92 18.15 -4.05 12.43
N ALA A 93 17.53 -3.48 13.46
CA ALA A 93 16.17 -3.80 13.88
C ALA A 93 15.36 -2.51 13.78
N PHE A 94 14.13 -2.60 13.26
CA PHE A 94 13.33 -1.41 13.02
C PHE A 94 11.85 -1.62 13.34
N LEU A 95 11.18 -0.49 13.55
CA LEU A 95 9.73 -0.38 13.66
C LEU A 95 9.29 0.78 12.77
N ASP A 96 8.47 0.48 11.77
CA ASP A 96 7.85 1.50 10.92
C ASP A 96 6.41 1.72 11.35
N ALA A 97 5.98 2.97 11.33
CA ALA A 97 4.62 3.40 11.55
C ALA A 97 4.14 4.19 10.34
N GLY A 98 2.92 3.94 9.87
CA GLY A 98 2.33 4.83 8.88
C GLY A 98 0.82 4.74 8.78
N GLY A 99 0.22 5.82 8.32
CA GLY A 99 -1.18 5.90 7.97
C GLY A 99 -1.38 6.85 6.80
N LEU A 100 -2.20 6.42 5.84
CA LEU A 100 -2.55 7.18 4.65
C LEU A 100 -4.07 7.08 4.45
N TRP A 101 -4.75 8.22 4.35
CA TRP A 101 -6.20 8.28 4.20
C TRP A 101 -6.66 9.51 3.39
N GLN A 102 -7.95 9.53 3.07
CA GLN A 102 -8.63 10.63 2.40
C GLN A 102 -9.53 11.36 3.39
N ARG A 103 -9.26 12.65 3.61
CA ARG A 103 -10.05 13.54 4.49
C ARG A 103 -11.06 14.33 3.66
N GLY A 104 -12.31 14.42 4.13
CA GLY A 104 -13.34 15.32 3.57
C GLY A 104 -14.31 14.68 2.57
N GLU A 105 -14.20 13.38 2.33
CA GLU A 105 -15.28 12.58 1.73
C GLU A 105 -16.16 12.12 2.90
N THR A 106 -17.48 12.21 2.76
CA THR A 106 -18.47 11.94 3.82
C THR A 106 -18.12 10.70 4.64
N ASP A 107 -18.13 10.86 5.97
CA ASP A 107 -17.54 10.00 7.00
C ASP A 107 -16.01 10.07 7.09
N VAL A 108 -15.52 10.67 8.17
CA VAL A 108 -14.10 10.64 8.54
C VAL A 108 -13.73 9.18 8.77
N ALA A 109 -13.20 8.49 7.75
CA ALA A 109 -12.52 7.24 7.96
C ALA A 109 -11.48 7.49 9.06
N PRO A 110 -11.53 6.79 10.21
CA PRO A 110 -10.64 7.07 11.31
C PRO A 110 -9.20 6.96 10.82
N ALA A 111 -8.32 7.83 11.32
CA ALA A 111 -6.90 7.75 10.99
C ALA A 111 -6.36 6.38 11.45
N VAL A 112 -6.14 5.47 10.51
CA VAL A 112 -5.62 4.13 10.80
C VAL A 112 -4.11 4.15 10.66
N ILE A 113 -3.43 4.05 11.80
CA ILE A 113 -1.97 3.87 11.84
C ILE A 113 -1.65 2.39 11.89
N ARG A 114 -0.73 1.96 11.03
CA ARG A 114 -0.24 0.60 10.90
C ARG A 114 1.20 0.54 11.37
N LEU A 115 1.54 -0.49 12.12
CA LEU A 115 2.89 -0.73 12.64
C LEU A 115 3.49 -1.99 12.02
N THR A 116 4.71 -1.88 11.49
CA THR A 116 5.41 -3.02 10.88
C THR A 116 6.83 -3.12 11.45
N PRO A 117 7.10 -4.10 12.33
CA PRO A 117 8.46 -4.37 12.79
C PRO A 117 9.26 -5.11 11.71
N GLY A 118 10.59 -5.03 11.79
CA GLY A 118 11.45 -5.80 10.90
C GLY A 118 12.92 -5.77 11.27
N VAL A 119 13.70 -6.49 10.48
CA VAL A 119 15.15 -6.61 10.62
C VAL A 119 15.82 -6.41 9.28
N GLY A 120 17.08 -6.00 9.31
CA GLY A 120 17.82 -5.71 8.10
C GLY A 120 19.33 -5.88 8.23
N ILE A 121 19.96 -5.94 7.07
CA ILE A 121 21.40 -5.97 6.90
C ILE A 121 21.80 -4.77 6.05
N ARG A 122 22.91 -4.11 6.41
CA ARG A 122 23.55 -3.04 5.65
C ARG A 122 24.97 -3.45 5.31
N VAL A 123 25.31 -3.40 4.02
CA VAL A 123 26.62 -3.80 3.50
C VAL A 123 27.24 -2.65 2.72
N ALA A 124 28.46 -2.26 3.07
CA ALA A 124 29.26 -1.37 2.23
C ALA A 124 29.88 -2.18 1.09
N THR A 125 29.42 -1.97 -0.15
CA THR A 125 29.95 -2.63 -1.35
C THR A 125 30.78 -1.64 -2.17
N PRO A 126 31.64 -2.12 -3.10
CA PRO A 126 32.37 -1.22 -4.02
C PRO A 126 31.47 -0.33 -4.88
N LEU A 127 30.25 -0.77 -5.18
CA LEU A 127 29.27 -0.03 -5.99
C LEU A 127 28.38 0.91 -5.14
N GLY A 128 28.63 1.00 -3.84
CA GLY A 128 27.85 1.81 -2.90
C GLY A 128 27.24 1.00 -1.75
N PRO A 129 26.49 1.66 -0.85
CA PRO A 129 25.78 0.96 0.21
C PRO A 129 24.68 0.07 -0.36
N ALA A 130 24.63 -1.17 0.11
CA ALA A 130 23.56 -2.12 -0.15
C ALA A 130 22.79 -2.40 1.14
N ARG A 131 21.49 -2.65 1.00
CA ARG A 131 20.63 -3.07 2.11
C ARG A 131 19.70 -4.20 1.71
N LEU A 132 19.41 -5.04 2.69
CA LEU A 132 18.36 -6.04 2.65
C LEU A 132 17.51 -5.86 3.91
N ASP A 133 16.20 -5.68 3.76
CA ASP A 133 15.25 -5.53 4.85
C ASP A 133 14.16 -6.60 4.74
N VAL A 134 13.78 -7.18 5.87
CA VAL A 134 12.62 -8.06 6.00
C VAL A 134 11.70 -7.48 7.06
N ALA A 135 10.48 -7.13 6.67
CA ALA A 135 9.49 -6.54 7.56
C ALA A 135 8.28 -7.47 7.69
N TYR A 136 7.71 -7.53 8.88
CA TYR A 136 6.48 -8.26 9.17
C TYR A 136 5.28 -7.32 9.15
N ASN A 137 4.20 -7.77 8.52
CA ASN A 137 2.95 -7.06 8.37
C ASN A 137 1.78 -7.96 8.79
N PRO A 138 1.18 -7.72 9.98
CA PRO A 138 0.08 -8.53 10.49
C PRO A 138 -1.27 -8.19 9.83
N TYR A 139 -1.33 -7.20 8.95
CA TYR A 139 -2.58 -6.66 8.42
C TYR A 139 -2.91 -7.21 7.02
N ASP A 140 -4.19 -7.41 6.77
CA ASP A 140 -4.71 -7.70 5.44
C ASP A 140 -4.64 -6.47 4.53
N LEU A 141 -4.96 -6.65 3.25
CA LEU A 141 -5.05 -5.53 2.32
C LEU A 141 -6.17 -4.57 2.76
N PRO A 142 -6.04 -3.25 2.52
CA PRO A 142 -7.10 -2.30 2.83
C PRO A 142 -8.41 -2.67 2.13
N SER A 143 -9.55 -2.50 2.81
CA SER A 143 -10.86 -2.60 2.17
C SER A 143 -11.01 -1.48 1.12
N GLY A 144 -11.61 -1.80 -0.01
CA GLY A 144 -11.71 -0.88 -1.14
C GLY A 144 -12.91 -1.18 -2.02
N GLN A 145 -13.30 -0.19 -2.82
CA GLN A 145 -14.37 -0.34 -3.79
C GLN A 145 -13.95 -1.33 -4.88
N LEU A 146 -14.83 -2.30 -5.20
CA LEU A 146 -14.64 -3.23 -6.31
C LEU A 146 -15.29 -2.69 -7.59
N PHE A 147 -14.54 -2.74 -8.69
CA PHE A 147 -15.00 -2.42 -10.03
C PHE A 147 -14.88 -3.63 -10.93
N GLU A 148 -15.90 -3.87 -11.74
CA GLU A 148 -15.84 -4.79 -12.86
C GLU A 148 -15.33 -4.04 -14.09
N SER A 149 -14.27 -4.56 -14.72
CA SER A 149 -13.76 -4.07 -15.99
C SER A 149 -14.41 -4.84 -17.14
N ARG A 150 -15.15 -4.12 -17.99
CA ARG A 150 -15.73 -4.66 -19.22
C ARG A 150 -14.72 -4.61 -20.38
N PRO A 151 -14.89 -5.42 -21.43
CA PRO A 151 -13.99 -5.43 -22.59
C PRO A 151 -13.93 -4.10 -23.36
N ASN A 152 -14.97 -3.26 -23.22
CA ASN A 152 -15.03 -1.91 -23.81
C ASN A 152 -14.26 -0.85 -23.00
N GLY A 153 -13.61 -1.23 -21.89
CA GLY A 153 -12.88 -0.32 -20.99
C GLY A 153 -13.74 0.36 -19.93
N GLU A 154 -15.04 0.09 -19.88
CA GLU A 154 -15.93 0.62 -18.85
C GLU A 154 -15.66 -0.07 -17.50
N LEU A 155 -15.66 0.72 -16.42
CA LEU A 155 -15.55 0.24 -15.04
C LEU A 155 -16.91 0.36 -14.36
N LEU A 156 -17.56 -0.76 -14.09
CA LEU A 156 -18.81 -0.81 -13.35
C LEU A 156 -18.55 -1.02 -11.86
N ARG A 157 -19.00 -0.10 -11.02
CA ARG A 157 -18.91 -0.23 -9.57
C ARG A 157 -19.82 -1.37 -9.08
N LEU A 158 -19.26 -2.32 -8.32
CA LEU A 158 -20.06 -3.34 -7.63
C LEU A 158 -20.55 -2.83 -6.26
N PRO A 159 -21.69 -3.28 -5.73
CA PRO A 159 -22.28 -2.68 -4.51
C PRO A 159 -21.41 -2.84 -3.26
N ASP A 160 -20.83 -4.03 -3.07
CA ASP A 160 -20.13 -4.37 -1.84
C ASP A 160 -18.63 -4.01 -1.91
N PRO A 161 -18.06 -3.47 -0.82
CA PRO A 161 -16.62 -3.29 -0.71
C PRO A 161 -15.92 -4.66 -0.65
N PHE A 162 -14.72 -4.72 -1.21
CA PHE A 162 -13.91 -5.92 -1.27
C PHE A 162 -12.69 -5.80 -0.37
N THR A 163 -12.33 -6.89 0.30
CA THR A 163 -11.11 -7.02 1.09
C THR A 163 -10.49 -8.38 0.78
N ARG A 164 -9.17 -8.43 0.69
CA ARG A 164 -8.42 -9.64 0.38
C ARG A 164 -7.36 -9.90 1.43
N ASP A 165 -7.18 -11.16 1.82
CA ASP A 165 -6.00 -11.56 2.60
C ASP A 165 -4.74 -11.28 1.77
N ARG A 166 -3.74 -10.69 2.42
CA ARG A 166 -2.42 -10.42 1.83
C ARG A 166 -1.71 -11.68 1.35
N GLY A 167 -2.01 -12.85 1.91
CA GLY A 167 -1.41 -14.16 1.60
C GLY A 167 0.02 -14.33 2.13
N ARG A 168 0.81 -13.26 2.22
CA ARG A 168 2.17 -13.25 2.79
C ARG A 168 2.33 -12.16 3.84
N ARG A 169 2.79 -12.50 5.04
CA ARG A 169 3.00 -11.53 6.14
C ARG A 169 4.41 -10.92 6.18
N PHE A 170 5.34 -11.39 5.36
CA PHE A 170 6.72 -10.89 5.32
C PHE A 170 7.03 -10.23 3.99
N THR A 171 7.51 -8.99 4.02
CA THR A 171 7.91 -8.22 2.84
C THR A 171 9.42 -8.06 2.83
N VAL A 172 10.04 -8.29 1.67
CA VAL A 172 11.50 -8.25 1.51
C VAL A 172 11.84 -7.11 0.56
N HIS A 173 12.77 -6.26 1.00
CA HIS A 173 13.25 -5.13 0.22
C HIS A 173 14.76 -5.21 0.03
N PHE A 174 15.23 -4.94 -1.18
CA PHE A 174 16.64 -4.87 -1.50
C PHE A 174 16.94 -3.59 -2.27
N SER A 175 18.02 -2.90 -1.93
CA SER A 175 18.52 -1.78 -2.75
C SER A 175 20.04 -1.64 -2.68
N VAL A 176 20.62 -1.10 -3.74
CA VAL A 176 22.06 -0.81 -3.89
C VAL A 176 22.23 0.60 -4.42
N GLY A 177 23.18 1.36 -3.88
CA GLY A 177 23.56 2.67 -4.42
C GLY A 177 22.52 3.76 -4.20
N GLN A 178 21.52 3.53 -3.36
CA GLN A 178 20.49 4.51 -3.05
C GLN A 178 21.05 5.55 -2.05
N PRO A 179 21.11 6.85 -2.39
CA PRO A 179 21.48 7.89 -1.43
C PRO A 179 20.39 8.01 -0.36
N PHE A 180 20.80 8.28 0.88
CA PHE A 180 19.93 8.48 2.04
C PHE A 180 19.60 9.96 2.23
#